data_AF-A0A3S4LJI4-F1
#
_entry.id   AF-A0A3S4LJI4-F1
#
_cell.length_a   1.000
_cell.length_b   1.000
_cell.length_c   1.000
_cell.angle_alpha   90.00
_cell.angle_beta   90.00
_cell.angle_gamma   90.00
#
_symmetry.space_group_name_H-M   'P 1'
#
loop_
_entity.id
_entity.type
_entity.pdbx_description
1 polymer ?
#
loop_
_entity_poly.entity_id
_entity_poly.type
_entity_poly.pdbx_seq_one_letter_code
_entity_poly.pdbx_strand_id
1 'polypeptide(L)'
;MLALVKERVQDLNALALEVDYFYKKREPAAADVEKHLAGDAVERMGRFADRLAALEAWTAESIHELFKPFCADEGIKMGQLGMPLRVLVCGTTQTPSVDAVLALIGKEEVLRRIRG
;
A
#
# COMPACT_ATOMS: atom_id res chain seq x y z
N MET A 1 -10.59 1.86 11.11
CA MET A 1 -9.41 2.66 11.53
C MET A 1 -8.93 2.26 12.93
N LEU A 2 -9.63 2.62 14.01
CA LEU A 2 -9.23 2.30 15.39
C LEU A 2 -8.91 0.81 15.65
N ALA A 3 -9.70 -0.12 15.08
CA ALA A 3 -9.47 -1.55 15.23
C ALA A 3 -8.15 -2.07 14.60
N LEU A 4 -7.61 -1.39 13.58
CA LEU A 4 -6.40 -1.81 12.87
C LEU A 4 -5.11 -1.36 13.59
N VAL A 5 -5.19 -0.26 14.35
CA VAL A 5 -4.03 0.35 15.00
C VAL A 5 -3.92 -0.05 16.47
N LYS A 6 -5.05 -0.43 17.12
CA LYS A 6 -5.13 -0.74 18.55
C LYS A 6 -4.14 -1.81 19.04
N GLU A 7 -3.75 -2.75 18.17
CA GLU A 7 -2.79 -3.82 18.54
C GLU A 7 -1.31 -3.38 18.43
N ARG A 8 -1.01 -2.20 17.88
CA ARG A 8 0.38 -1.76 17.59
C ARG A 8 0.85 -0.51 18.31
N VAL A 9 -0.01 0.17 19.10
CA VAL A 9 0.37 1.44 19.75
C VAL A 9 0.45 1.32 21.27
N GLN A 10 1.65 1.62 21.80
CA GLN A 10 1.96 1.66 23.24
C GLN A 10 1.54 3.01 23.87
N ASP A 11 1.29 4.04 23.07
CA ASP A 11 0.80 5.35 23.50
C ASP A 11 0.08 6.13 22.36
N LEU A 12 -0.56 7.24 22.74
CA LEU A 12 -1.34 8.11 21.85
C LEU A 12 -0.51 8.83 20.78
N ASN A 13 0.79 9.02 20.98
CA ASN A 13 1.66 9.69 20.00
C ASN A 13 2.04 8.75 18.85
N ALA A 14 2.24 7.46 19.17
CA ALA A 14 2.41 6.41 18.17
C ALA A 14 1.16 6.23 17.29
N LEU A 15 -0.04 6.44 17.84
CA LEU A 15 -1.29 6.45 17.07
C LEU A 15 -1.35 7.60 16.07
N ALA A 16 -0.95 8.81 16.47
CA ALA A 16 -0.93 9.98 15.59
C ALA A 16 0.02 9.79 14.37
N LEU A 17 1.19 9.18 14.60
CA LEU A 17 2.14 8.81 13.54
C LEU A 17 1.66 7.64 12.67
N GLU A 18 0.81 6.76 13.18
CA GLU A 18 0.23 5.68 12.38
C GLU A 18 -0.98 6.11 11.55
N VAL A 19 -1.51 7.33 11.77
CA VAL A 19 -2.72 7.78 11.08
C VAL A 19 -2.52 8.89 10.04
N ASP A 20 -1.41 9.64 10.06
CA ASP A 20 -1.30 10.81 9.18
C ASP A 20 -1.36 10.45 7.68
N TYR A 21 -0.82 9.28 7.32
CA TYR A 21 -0.74 8.87 5.92
C TYR A 21 -2.11 8.49 5.32
N PHE A 22 -3.14 8.30 6.15
CA PHE A 22 -4.52 8.20 5.69
C PHE A 22 -5.06 9.54 5.20
N TYR A 23 -4.64 10.65 5.80
CA TYR A 23 -5.13 12.00 5.47
C TYR A 23 -4.31 12.67 4.36
N LYS A 24 -3.01 12.38 4.28
CA LYS A 24 -2.13 12.88 3.21
C LYS A 24 -0.98 11.91 2.96
N LYS A 25 -0.71 11.58 1.68
CA LYS A 25 0.49 10.82 1.30
C LYS A 25 1.73 11.53 1.86
N ARG A 26 2.57 10.81 2.61
CA ARG A 26 3.88 11.32 3.05
C ARG A 26 4.85 11.37 1.86
N GLU A 27 5.80 12.28 1.93
CA GLU A 27 6.93 12.24 1.01
C GLU A 27 7.86 11.08 1.44
N PRO A 28 8.11 10.08 0.58
CA PRO A 28 8.98 8.96 0.93
C PRO A 28 10.44 9.40 1.06
N ALA A 29 11.19 8.72 1.93
CA ALA A 29 12.63 8.91 2.01
C ALA A 29 13.30 8.50 0.69
N ALA A 30 14.31 9.25 0.25
CA ALA A 30 15.03 8.98 -1.00
C ALA A 30 15.56 7.54 -1.07
N ALA A 31 16.09 7.01 0.04
CA ALA A 31 16.56 5.63 0.12
C ALA A 31 15.45 4.59 -0.10
N ASP A 32 14.23 4.85 0.34
CA ASP A 32 13.09 3.94 0.12
C ASP A 32 12.64 3.99 -1.35
N VAL A 33 12.67 5.16 -1.97
CA VAL A 33 12.41 5.32 -3.42
C VAL A 33 13.44 4.55 -4.23
N GLU A 34 14.73 4.77 -4.00
CA GLU A 34 15.81 4.09 -4.70
C GLU A 34 15.75 2.57 -4.54
N LYS A 35 15.41 2.09 -3.34
CA LYS A 35 15.40 0.66 -3.04
C LYS A 35 14.15 -0.06 -3.54
N HIS A 36 12.99 0.59 -3.47
CA HIS A 36 11.71 -0.07 -3.68
C HIS A 36 10.97 0.37 -4.95
N LEU A 37 11.36 1.48 -5.58
CA LEU A 37 10.76 1.98 -6.81
C LEU A 37 11.73 1.97 -8.02
N ALA A 38 12.85 1.26 -7.93
CA ALA A 38 13.79 1.10 -9.03
C ALA A 38 13.37 0.02 -10.05
N GLY A 39 13.90 0.12 -11.27
CA GLY A 39 13.62 -0.81 -12.37
C GLY A 39 12.14 -0.78 -12.77
N ASP A 40 11.57 -1.95 -13.07
CA ASP A 40 10.15 -2.12 -13.46
C ASP A 40 9.15 -1.98 -12.27
N ALA A 41 9.59 -1.53 -11.09
CA ALA A 41 8.72 -1.47 -9.92
C ALA A 41 7.52 -0.52 -10.14
N VAL A 42 7.73 0.66 -10.74
CA VAL A 42 6.66 1.65 -10.95
C VAL A 42 5.65 1.14 -11.98
N GLU A 43 6.12 0.63 -13.12
CA GLU A 43 5.27 0.06 -14.17
C GLU A 43 4.47 -1.13 -13.66
N ARG A 44 5.10 -2.01 -12.85
CA ARG A 44 4.41 -3.10 -12.18
C ARG A 44 3.32 -2.61 -11.24
N MET A 45 3.56 -1.54 -10.48
CA MET A 45 2.51 -0.97 -9.63
C MET A 45 1.36 -0.40 -10.46
N GLY A 46 1.64 0.13 -11.65
CA GLY A 46 0.61 0.47 -12.64
C GLY A 46 -0.26 -0.74 -13.02
N ARG A 47 0.37 -1.88 -13.39
CA ARG A 47 -0.35 -3.13 -13.71
C ARG A 47 -1.16 -3.65 -12.52
N PHE A 48 -0.65 -3.52 -11.30
CA PHE A 48 -1.40 -3.88 -10.09
C PHE A 48 -2.59 -2.95 -9.86
N ALA A 49 -2.43 -1.64 -10.11
CA ALA A 49 -3.51 -0.66 -10.03
C ALA A 49 -4.66 -0.99 -11.01
N ASP A 50 -4.36 -1.55 -12.18
CA ASP A 50 -5.39 -2.00 -13.12
C ASP A 50 -6.23 -3.16 -12.53
N ARG A 51 -5.59 -4.12 -11.86
CA ARG A 51 -6.28 -5.21 -11.16
C ARG A 51 -7.13 -4.68 -10.01
N LEU A 52 -6.60 -3.75 -9.21
CA LEU A 52 -7.35 -3.08 -8.15
C LEU A 52 -8.56 -2.32 -8.69
N ALA A 53 -8.41 -1.61 -9.82
CA ALA A 53 -9.49 -0.85 -10.44
C ALA A 53 -10.65 -1.75 -10.90
N ALA A 54 -10.35 -3.00 -11.28
CA ALA A 54 -11.34 -3.99 -11.71
C ALA A 54 -12.09 -4.68 -10.56
N LEU A 55 -11.72 -4.46 -9.29
CA LEU A 55 -12.45 -5.03 -8.16
C LEU A 55 -13.89 -4.49 -8.09
N GLU A 56 -14.85 -5.41 -7.96
CA GLU A 56 -16.27 -5.13 -7.72
C GLU A 56 -16.51 -4.62 -6.29
N ALA A 57 -15.86 -5.26 -5.31
CA ALA A 57 -15.93 -4.88 -3.90
C ALA A 57 -14.58 -4.33 -3.41
N TRP A 58 -14.59 -3.15 -2.78
CA TRP A 58 -13.39 -2.55 -2.20
C TRP A 58 -13.28 -2.89 -0.71
N THR A 59 -12.83 -4.12 -0.42
CA THR A 59 -12.59 -4.61 0.94
C THR A 59 -11.13 -5.08 1.09
N ALA A 60 -10.64 -5.18 2.33
CA ALA A 60 -9.29 -5.69 2.59
C ALA A 60 -9.13 -7.14 2.07
N GLU A 61 -10.15 -7.96 2.23
CA GLU A 61 -10.18 -9.35 1.74
C GLU A 61 -10.06 -9.41 0.21
N SER A 62 -10.90 -8.68 -0.52
CA SER A 62 -10.85 -8.66 -1.99
C SER A 62 -9.53 -8.11 -2.53
N ILE A 63 -8.91 -7.16 -1.83
CA ILE A 63 -7.58 -6.65 -2.17
C ILE A 63 -6.50 -7.71 -1.90
N HIS A 64 -6.57 -8.40 -0.75
CA HIS A 64 -5.63 -9.44 -0.37
C HIS A 64 -5.61 -10.60 -1.37
N GLU A 65 -6.79 -11.00 -1.85
CA GLU A 65 -6.97 -12.06 -2.84
C GLU A 65 -6.22 -11.79 -4.15
N LEU A 66 -5.95 -10.53 -4.50
CA LEU A 66 -5.16 -10.18 -5.68
C LEU A 66 -3.66 -10.38 -5.50
N PHE A 67 -3.14 -10.39 -4.27
CA PHE A 67 -1.69 -10.37 -4.03
C PHE A 67 -0.99 -11.63 -4.54
N LYS A 68 -1.47 -12.81 -4.14
CA LYS A 68 -0.83 -14.07 -4.51
C LYS A 68 -0.92 -14.35 -6.02
N PRO A 69 -2.08 -14.22 -6.68
CA PRO A 69 -2.18 -14.36 -8.13
C PRO A 69 -1.30 -13.35 -8.88
N PHE A 70 -1.32 -12.07 -8.49
CA PHE A 70 -0.49 -11.07 -9.16
C PHE A 70 1.01 -11.35 -9.01
N CYS A 71 1.46 -11.74 -7.81
CA CYS A 71 2.85 -12.12 -7.59
C CYS A 71 3.25 -13.33 -8.46
N ALA A 72 2.35 -14.30 -8.64
CA ALA A 72 2.60 -15.45 -9.51
C ALA A 72 2.69 -15.03 -10.99
N ASP A 73 1.75 -14.22 -11.47
CA ASP A 73 1.70 -13.73 -12.85
C ASP A 73 2.94 -12.91 -13.22
N GLU A 74 3.43 -12.11 -12.27
CA GLU A 74 4.62 -11.25 -12.45
C GLU A 74 5.94 -11.97 -12.12
N GLY A 75 5.89 -13.20 -11.59
CA GLY A 75 7.08 -13.97 -11.21
C GLY A 75 7.87 -13.36 -10.04
N ILE A 76 7.20 -12.71 -9.09
CA ILE A 76 7.83 -11.98 -7.98
C ILE A 76 7.43 -12.51 -6.60
N LYS A 77 8.21 -12.12 -5.59
CA LYS A 77 7.85 -12.38 -4.18
C LYS A 77 6.99 -11.25 -3.61
N MET A 78 6.27 -11.56 -2.54
CA MET A 78 5.35 -10.62 -1.90
C MET A 78 6.01 -9.32 -1.41
N GLY A 79 7.28 -9.36 -1.01
CA GLY A 79 8.04 -8.14 -0.65
C GLY A 79 8.25 -7.18 -1.82
N GLN A 80 8.30 -7.68 -3.06
CA GLN A 80 8.47 -6.91 -4.29
C GLN A 80 7.15 -6.33 -4.83
N LEU A 81 6.02 -6.68 -4.20
CA LEU A 81 4.72 -6.04 -4.40
C LEU A 81 4.40 -5.11 -3.22
N GLY A 82 4.52 -5.64 -2.00
CA GLY A 82 4.10 -4.95 -0.80
C GLY A 82 4.94 -3.74 -0.42
N MET A 83 6.27 -3.75 -0.62
CA MET A 83 7.09 -2.57 -0.29
C MET A 83 6.85 -1.40 -1.25
N PRO A 84 6.86 -1.58 -2.58
CA PRO A 84 6.51 -0.51 -3.51
C PRO A 84 5.13 0.09 -3.25
N LEU A 85 4.12 -0.74 -2.96
CA LEU A 85 2.77 -0.25 -2.61
C LEU A 85 2.77 0.69 -1.40
N ARG A 86 3.48 0.31 -0.33
CA ARG A 86 3.57 1.13 0.87
C ARG A 86 4.26 2.46 0.60
N VAL A 87 5.35 2.45 -0.17
CA VAL A 87 6.06 3.67 -0.56
C VAL A 87 5.17 4.58 -1.43
N LEU A 88 4.51 4.04 -2.45
CA LEU A 88 3.66 4.85 -3.35
C LEU A 88 2.42 5.40 -2.66
N VAL A 89 1.77 4.60 -1.83
CA VAL A 89 0.47 4.97 -1.24
C VAL A 89 0.65 5.69 0.09
N CYS A 90 1.61 5.31 0.92
CA CYS A 90 1.76 5.85 2.27
C CYS A 90 2.98 6.76 2.43
N GLY A 91 3.97 6.67 1.53
CA GLY A 91 5.23 7.39 1.66
C GLY A 91 6.16 6.81 2.74
N THR A 92 5.94 5.56 3.16
CA THR A 92 6.76 4.88 4.16
C THR A 92 6.73 3.38 3.91
N THR A 93 7.78 2.66 4.30
CA THR A 93 7.84 1.19 4.26
C THR A 93 7.16 0.53 5.46
N GLN A 94 6.86 1.32 6.51
CA GLN A 94 6.30 0.82 7.76
C GLN A 94 4.79 1.08 7.80
N THR A 95 4.02 0.02 7.62
CA THR A 95 2.56 0.06 7.74
C THR A 95 2.07 -1.20 8.47
N PRO A 96 0.81 -1.24 8.89
CA PRO A 96 0.08 -2.49 9.11
C PRO A 96 -0.03 -3.32 7.82
N SER A 97 -0.97 -4.27 7.80
CA SER A 97 -1.27 -5.03 6.59
C SER A 97 -1.64 -4.09 5.43
N VAL A 98 -0.98 -4.27 4.28
CA VAL A 98 -1.07 -3.30 3.17
C VAL A 98 -2.47 -3.30 2.53
N ASP A 99 -3.08 -4.46 2.36
CA ASP A 99 -4.51 -4.63 1.99
C ASP A 99 -5.46 -3.83 2.89
N ALA A 100 -5.30 -3.92 4.21
CA ALA A 100 -6.13 -3.20 5.17
C ALA A 100 -5.93 -1.68 5.07
N VAL A 101 -4.69 -1.23 4.82
CA VAL A 101 -4.38 0.17 4.57
C VAL A 101 -5.02 0.66 3.26
N LEU A 102 -4.90 -0.10 2.16
CA LEU A 102 -5.51 0.25 0.88
C LEU A 102 -7.05 0.31 0.99
N ALA A 103 -7.66 -0.66 1.68
CA ALA A 103 -9.08 -0.67 1.95
C ALA A 103 -9.55 0.58 2.70
N LEU A 104 -8.78 1.02 3.71
CA LEU A 104 -9.10 2.17 4.53
C LEU A 104 -8.87 3.51 3.83
N ILE A 105 -7.85 3.64 2.97
CA ILE A 105 -7.61 4.85 2.17
C ILE A 105 -8.70 5.03 1.10
N GLY A 106 -9.19 3.93 0.53
CA GLY A 106 -10.24 3.94 -0.48
C GLY A 106 -9.72 3.94 -1.92
N LYS A 107 -10.56 3.45 -2.83
CA LYS A 107 -10.22 3.12 -4.22
C LYS A 107 -9.60 4.28 -5.00
N GLU A 108 -10.31 5.40 -5.07
CA GLU A 108 -9.92 6.55 -5.88
C GLU A 108 -8.55 7.10 -5.47
N GLU A 109 -8.34 7.28 -4.16
CA GLU A 109 -7.11 7.82 -3.62
C GLU A 109 -5.93 6.86 -3.77
N VAL A 110 -6.13 5.56 -3.56
CA VAL A 110 -5.11 4.54 -3.80
C VAL A 110 -4.67 4.55 -5.27
N LEU A 111 -5.62 4.52 -6.20
CA LEU A 111 -5.31 4.51 -7.63
C LEU A 111 -4.59 5.79 -8.07
N ARG A 112 -5.02 6.95 -7.56
CA ARG A 112 -4.35 8.24 -7.79
C ARG A 112 -2.90 8.20 -7.31
N ARG A 113 -2.66 7.77 -6.06
CA ARG A 113 -1.31 7.73 -5.47
C ARG A 113 -0.36 6.75 -6.17
N ILE A 114 -0.88 5.66 -6.73
CA ILE A 114 -0.08 4.69 -7.49
C ILE A 114 0.27 5.25 -8.88
N ARG A 115 -0.67 5.94 -9.54
CA ARG A 115 -0.50 6.39 -10.94
C ARG A 115 0.15 7.77 -11.10
N GLY A 116 0.17 8.59 -10.05
CA GLY A 116 0.73 9.95 -10.07
C GLY A 116 -0.35 11.01 -10.21
#